data_AF-A0A380DY12-F1
#
_entry.id   AF-A0A380DY12-F1
#
_cell.length_a   1.000
_cell.length_b   1.000
_cell.length_c   1.000
_cell.angle_alpha   90.00
_cell.angle_beta   90.00
_cell.angle_gamma   90.00
#
_symmetry.space_group_name_H-M   'P 1'
#
loop_
_entity.id
_entity.type
_entity.pdbx_description
1 polymer ?
#
loop_
_entity_poly.entity_id
_entity_poly.type
_entity_poly.pdbx_seq_one_letter_code
_entity_poly.pdbx_strand_id
1 'polypeptide(L)'
;MLPIILKCGLQKVRLVLSYSYYDYRVLLYIPYFSPIGKLKLGKPNDKPEFNTISWFAMLFSAGMGIGLVFYGAAEPMAHFATPPTADPKTT
;
A
#
# COMPACT_ATOMS: atom_id res chain seq x y z
N MET A 1 22.88 13.59 21.79
CA MET A 1 21.53 14.11 22.14
C MET A 1 20.58 14.13 20.94
N LEU A 2 20.98 14.71 19.80
CA LEU A 2 20.24 14.70 18.52
C LEU A 2 19.74 13.31 18.03
N PRO A 3 20.50 12.19 18.13
CA PRO A 3 20.03 10.89 17.65
C PRO A 3 18.87 10.30 18.47
N ILE A 4 18.69 10.71 19.74
CA ILE A 4 17.64 10.18 20.62
C ILE A 4 16.29 10.82 20.27
N ILE A 5 16.28 12.14 20.02
CA ILE A 5 15.08 12.88 19.62
C ILE A 5 14.60 12.38 18.24
N LEU A 6 15.54 12.13 17.30
CA LEU A 6 15.23 11.60 15.98
C LEU A 6 14.65 10.18 16.03
N LYS A 7 15.25 9.28 16.84
CA LYS A 7 14.73 7.92 17.02
C LYS A 7 13.36 7.91 17.70
N CYS A 8 13.13 8.79 18.68
CA CYS A 8 11.83 8.93 19.33
C CYS A 8 10.75 9.46 18.37
N GLY A 9 11.09 10.47 17.56
CA GLY A 9 10.20 11.00 16.52
C GLY A 9 9.85 9.95 15.46
N LEU A 10 10.85 9.24 14.93
CA LEU A 10 10.66 8.16 13.96
C LEU A 10 9.84 7.00 14.53
N GLN A 11 10.04 6.63 15.80
CA GLN A 11 9.23 5.60 16.44
C GLN A 11 7.77 6.03 16.57
N LYS A 12 7.51 7.30 16.87
CA LYS A 12 6.15 7.83 16.95
C LYS A 12 5.48 7.86 15.58
N VAL A 13 6.18 8.28 14.53
CA VAL A 13 5.69 8.23 13.15
C VAL A 13 5.42 6.79 12.71
N ARG A 14 6.32 5.85 13.03
CA ARG A 14 6.15 4.42 12.71
C ARG A 14 4.91 3.82 13.35
N LEU A 15 4.64 4.13 14.62
CA LEU A 15 3.44 3.65 15.31
C LEU A 15 2.16 4.26 14.74
N VAL A 16 2.17 5.56 14.40
CA VAL A 16 1.01 6.22 13.77
C VAL A 16 0.71 5.63 12.39
N LEU A 17 1.74 5.38 11.57
CA LEU A 17 1.59 4.73 10.27
C LEU A 17 1.07 3.29 10.43
N SER A 18 1.56 2.56 11.43
CA SER A 18 1.09 1.20 11.72
C SER A 18 -0.38 1.19 12.17
N TYR A 19 -0.78 2.10 13.06
CA TYR A 19 -2.16 2.19 13.53
C TYR A 19 -3.12 2.58 12.40
N SER A 20 -2.75 3.59 11.61
CA SER A 20 -3.48 3.97 10.39
C SER A 20 -3.60 2.77 9.43
N TYR A 21 -2.52 1.98 9.30
CA TYR A 21 -2.50 0.73 8.51
C TYR A 21 -3.56 -0.29 8.88
N TYR A 22 -3.74 -0.52 10.18
CA TYR A 22 -4.74 -1.46 10.63
C TYR A 22 -6.16 -0.91 10.47
N ASP A 23 -6.37 0.38 10.73
CA ASP A 23 -7.67 1.05 10.62
C ASP A 23 -8.22 0.99 9.18
N TYR A 24 -7.40 1.36 8.18
CA TYR A 24 -7.88 1.32 6.79
C TYR A 24 -8.12 -0.09 6.27
N ARG A 25 -7.40 -1.10 6.77
CA ARG A 25 -7.62 -2.50 6.38
C ARG A 25 -8.99 -2.96 6.86
N VAL A 26 -9.31 -2.66 8.11
CA VAL A 26 -10.60 -2.99 8.70
C VAL A 26 -11.72 -2.27 7.94
N LEU A 27 -11.54 -0.99 7.62
CA LEU A 27 -12.49 -0.21 6.82
C LEU A 27 -12.71 -0.79 5.41
N LEU A 28 -11.70 -1.41 4.78
CA LEU A 28 -11.84 -2.03 3.46
C LEU A 28 -12.54 -3.40 3.52
N TYR A 29 -12.27 -4.21 4.55
CA TYR A 29 -12.84 -5.56 4.67
C TYR A 29 -14.31 -5.56 5.08
N ILE A 30 -14.74 -4.65 5.95
CA ILE A 30 -16.14 -4.56 6.43
C ILE A 30 -17.16 -4.41 5.27
N PRO A 31 -17.02 -3.46 4.33
CA PRO A 31 -17.99 -3.26 3.25
C PRO A 31 -17.98 -4.39 2.22
N TYR A 32 -16.87 -5.14 2.10
CA TYR A 32 -16.77 -6.28 1.19
C TYR A 32 -17.73 -7.43 1.57
N PHE A 33 -17.84 -7.72 2.88
CA PHE A 33 -18.76 -8.76 3.39
C PHE A 33 -20.15 -8.22 3.74
N SER A 34 -20.29 -6.92 3.87
CA SER A 34 -21.56 -6.25 4.16
C SER A 34 -22.45 -6.14 2.92
N PRO A 35 -23.79 -6.15 3.05
CA PRO A 35 -24.72 -5.89 1.95
C PRO A 35 -24.47 -4.56 1.21
N ILE A 36 -23.77 -3.62 1.85
CA ILE A 36 -23.39 -2.32 1.26
C ILE A 36 -22.48 -2.49 0.04
N GLY A 37 -21.63 -3.54 -0.01
CA GLY A 37 -20.73 -3.80 -1.14
C GLY A 37 -21.44 -4.23 -2.44
N LYS A 38 -22.71 -4.66 -2.35
CA LYS A 38 -23.51 -5.04 -3.52
C LYS A 38 -24.25 -3.84 -4.13
N LEU A 39 -24.19 -2.68 -3.49
CA LEU A 39 -24.87 -1.49 -3.96
C LEU A 39 -24.15 -0.93 -5.19
N LYS A 40 -24.90 -0.78 -6.28
CA LYS A 40 -24.41 -0.13 -7.48
C LYS A 40 -24.20 1.36 -7.22
N LEU A 41 -22.98 1.83 -7.45
CA LEU A 41 -22.64 3.25 -7.37
C LEU A 41 -23.19 3.95 -8.63
N GLY A 42 -24.43 4.44 -8.58
CA GLY A 42 -25.12 5.08 -9.70
C GLY A 42 -26.62 4.83 -9.68
N LYS A 43 -27.35 5.22 -10.73
CA LYS A 43 -28.78 4.86 -10.82
C LYS A 43 -28.90 3.35 -11.08
N PRO A 44 -29.99 2.70 -10.64
CA PRO A 44 -30.20 1.26 -10.84
C PRO A 44 -30.04 0.82 -12.30
N ASN A 45 -30.47 1.67 -13.24
CA ASN A 45 -30.49 1.37 -14.67
C ASN A 45 -29.26 1.87 -15.45
N ASP A 46 -28.30 2.55 -14.81
CA ASP A 46 -27.13 3.10 -15.54
C ASP A 46 -26.17 1.98 -15.94
N LYS A 47 -25.69 1.98 -17.18
CA LYS A 47 -24.67 1.00 -17.61
C LYS A 47 -23.28 1.54 -17.25
N PRO A 48 -22.30 0.68 -16.92
CA PRO A 48 -20.94 1.14 -16.70
C PRO A 48 -20.41 1.84 -17.96
N GLU A 49 -19.84 3.03 -17.79
CA GLU A 49 -19.31 3.85 -18.90
C GLU A 49 -18.10 3.20 -19.58
N PHE A 50 -17.32 2.43 -18.82
CA PHE A 50 -16.12 1.75 -19.30
C PHE A 50 -16.31 0.24 -19.30
N ASN A 51 -15.76 -0.42 -20.32
CA ASN A 51 -15.63 -1.87 -20.32
C ASN A 51 -14.72 -2.33 -19.18
N THR A 52 -14.96 -3.51 -18.62
CA THR A 52 -14.22 -4.05 -17.46
C THR A 52 -12.71 -4.07 -17.68
N ILE A 53 -12.26 -4.35 -18.91
CA ILE A 53 -10.84 -4.34 -19.29
C ILE A 53 -10.27 -2.91 -19.26
N SER A 54 -10.99 -1.95 -19.83
CA SER A 54 -10.58 -0.54 -19.83
C SER A 54 -10.55 0.03 -18.41
N TRP A 55 -11.52 -0.33 -17.57
CA TRP A 55 -11.54 0.03 -16.15
C TRP A 55 -10.33 -0.53 -15.39
N PHE A 56 -9.99 -1.81 -15.64
CA PHE A 56 -8.80 -2.42 -15.04
C PHE A 56 -7.51 -1.72 -15.49
N ALA A 57 -7.40 -1.38 -16.78
CA ALA A 57 -6.25 -0.64 -17.31
C ALA A 57 -6.10 0.74 -16.66
N MET A 58 -7.21 1.44 -16.39
CA MET A 58 -7.18 2.72 -15.66
C MET A 58 -6.68 2.56 -14.23
N LEU A 59 -7.11 1.52 -13.50
CA LEU A 59 -6.60 1.23 -12.16
C LEU A 59 -5.11 0.92 -12.15
N PHE A 60 -4.64 0.15 -13.13
CA PHE A 60 -3.21 -0.16 -13.26
C PHE A 60 -2.39 1.11 -13.53
N SER A 61 -2.85 1.96 -14.45
CA SER A 61 -2.19 3.24 -14.71
C SER A 61 -2.19 4.17 -13.51
N ALA A 62 -3.26 4.17 -12.70
CA ALA A 62 -3.34 4.98 -11.49
C ALA A 62 -2.44 4.44 -10.36
N GLY A 63 -2.23 3.11 -10.30
CA GLY A 63 -1.43 2.47 -9.25
C GLY A 63 0.08 2.41 -9.52
N MET A 64 0.51 2.40 -10.78
CA MET A 64 1.92 2.29 -11.15
C MET A 64 2.61 3.66 -11.11
N GLY A 65 3.25 4.00 -9.98
CA GLY A 65 3.92 5.28 -9.77
C GLY A 65 5.46 5.23 -9.75
N ILE A 66 6.09 6.40 -9.59
CA ILE A 66 7.55 6.58 -9.46
C ILE A 66 8.15 5.75 -8.31
N GLY A 67 7.36 5.47 -7.27
CA GLY A 67 7.77 4.65 -6.14
C GLY A 67 8.25 3.26 -6.54
N LEU A 68 7.61 2.63 -7.54
CA LEU A 68 8.05 1.32 -8.03
C LEU A 68 9.37 1.38 -8.78
N VAL A 69 9.64 2.46 -9.51
CA VAL A 69 10.92 2.62 -10.24
C VAL A 69 12.07 2.83 -9.25
N PHE A 70 11.84 3.63 -8.21
CA PHE A 70 12.86 3.93 -7.20
C PHE A 70 13.06 2.77 -6.21
N TYR A 71 11.98 2.32 -5.57
CA TYR A 71 12.07 1.26 -4.56
C TYR A 71 12.14 -0.14 -5.16
N GLY A 72 11.69 -0.36 -6.39
CA GLY A 72 11.79 -1.68 -7.04
C GLY A 72 13.22 -2.18 -7.23
N ALA A 73 14.19 -1.27 -7.42
CA ALA A 73 15.61 -1.61 -7.44
C ALA A 73 16.28 -1.38 -6.07
N ALA A 74 15.90 -0.34 -5.34
CA ALA A 74 16.56 0.02 -4.09
C ALA A 74 16.25 -0.95 -2.94
N GLU A 75 15.02 -1.46 -2.84
CA GLU A 75 14.61 -2.39 -1.79
C GLU A 75 15.39 -3.73 -1.85
N PRO A 76 15.51 -4.43 -3.00
CA PRO A 76 16.30 -5.66 -3.08
C PRO A 76 17.79 -5.40 -2.86
N MET A 77 18.34 -4.29 -3.38
CA MET A 77 19.72 -3.92 -3.11
C MET A 77 19.99 -3.69 -1.61
N ALA A 78 19.07 -3.01 -0.92
CA ALA A 78 19.18 -2.77 0.51
C ALA A 78 19.03 -4.05 1.34
N HIS A 79 18.06 -4.92 1.00
CA HIS A 79 17.90 -6.21 1.67
C HIS A 79 19.05 -7.18 1.40
N PHE A 80 19.71 -7.08 0.24
CA PHE A 80 20.94 -7.81 -0.04
C PHE A 80 22.13 -7.28 0.77
N ALA A 81 22.24 -5.96 0.93
CA ALA A 81 23.33 -5.33 1.67
C ALA A 81 23.22 -5.52 3.20
N THR A 82 22.00 -5.53 3.73
CA THR A 82 21.72 -5.77 5.15
C THR A 82 20.63 -6.83 5.30
N PRO A 83 20.99 -8.13 5.19
CA PRO A 83 20.03 -9.20 5.36
C PRO A 83 19.57 -9.26 6.84
N PRO A 84 18.28 -9.44 7.11
CA PRO A 84 17.77 -9.53 8.48
C PRO A 84 18.13 -10.86 9.19
N THR A 85 18.48 -11.92 8.44
CA THR A 85 18.65 -13.29 8.97
C THR A 85 19.92 -14.01 8.48
N ALA A 86 20.67 -13.44 7.53
CA ALA A 86 21.83 -14.08 6.90
C ALA A 86 23.07 -13.17 6.94
N ASP A 87 24.25 -13.77 6.82
CA ASP A 87 25.50 -13.01 6.75
C ASP A 87 25.53 -12.16 5.46
N PRO A 88 25.95 -10.88 5.53
CA PRO A 88 26.05 -10.03 4.36
C PRO A 88 27.01 -10.63 3.33
N LYS A 89 26.57 -10.72 2.06
CA LYS A 89 27.36 -11.10 0.87
C LYS A 89 27.63 -12.59 0.62
N THR A 90 26.96 -13.52 1.27
CA THR A 90 26.94 -14.91 0.76
C THR A 90 25.89 -15.03 -0.35
N THR A 91 26.35 -15.52 -1.51
CA THR A 91 25.50 -15.89 -2.66
C THR A 91 24.49 -16.96 -2.25
#